data_AF-A0A7C1J6R8-F1
#
_entry.id   AF-A0A7C1J6R8-F1
#
_cell.length_a   1.000
_cell.length_b   1.000
_cell.length_c   1.000
_cell.angle_alpha   90.00
_cell.angle_beta   90.00
_cell.angle_gamma   90.00
#
_symmetry.space_group_name_H-M   'P 1'
#
loop_
_entity.id
_entity.type
_entity.pdbx_description
1 polymer ?
#
loop_
_entity_poly.entity_id
_entity_poly.type
_entity_poly.pdbx_seq_one_letter_code
_entity_poly.pdbx_strand_id
1 'polypeptide(L)'
;MRGWRLAGVIVFSVFALMEMGDWLGLLPGYSNPGQYARLMGLTTESEIFRLIVLSTLAAGIVVCSLATVVSLFRRARTARFTSAFTGGLFMIYGVYQLFTGMFQLRVSQQPVMVAGAIYLALGVFAIWLGRKAYRAARRERLL
;
A
#
# COMPACT_ATOMS: atom_id res chain seq x y z
N MET A 1 -20.14 15.38 -5.03
CA MET A 1 -19.50 14.73 -3.86
C MET A 1 -18.95 15.83 -2.97
N ARG A 2 -19.29 15.92 -1.68
CA ARG A 2 -18.79 17.00 -0.81
C ARG A 2 -17.48 16.59 -0.11
N GLY A 3 -16.55 17.55 -0.05
CA GLY A 3 -15.31 17.59 0.74
C GLY A 3 -14.62 16.24 0.93
N TRP A 4 -14.82 15.64 2.11
CA TRP A 4 -14.14 14.41 2.54
C TRP A 4 -14.40 13.18 1.66
N ARG A 5 -15.56 13.10 1.00
CA ARG A 5 -15.85 11.98 0.10
C ARG A 5 -15.02 12.08 -1.17
N LEU A 6 -14.90 13.28 -1.74
CA LEU A 6 -14.04 13.55 -2.90
C LEU A 6 -12.57 13.36 -2.55
N ALA A 7 -12.12 13.89 -1.41
CA ALA A 7 -10.75 13.70 -0.93
C ALA A 7 -10.41 12.22 -0.76
N GLY A 8 -11.33 11.43 -0.19
CA GLY A 8 -11.17 9.98 -0.10
C GLY A 8 -11.01 9.33 -1.48
N VAL A 9 -11.88 9.64 -2.44
CA VAL A 9 -11.76 9.11 -3.81
C VAL A 9 -10.41 9.45 -4.42
N ILE A 10 -9.99 10.72 -4.38
CA ILE A 10 -8.71 11.15 -4.97
C ILE A 10 -7.53 10.43 -4.33
N VAL A 11 -7.46 10.42 -2.99
CA VAL A 11 -6.32 9.83 -2.27
C VAL A 11 -6.25 8.32 -2.48
N PHE A 12 -7.37 7.59 -2.39
CA PHE A 12 -7.36 6.14 -2.63
C PHE A 12 -7.08 5.80 -4.11
N SER A 13 -7.48 6.66 -5.06
CA SER A 13 -7.04 6.52 -6.45
C SER A 13 -5.53 6.72 -6.60
N VAL A 14 -4.95 7.71 -5.93
CA VAL A 14 -3.49 7.93 -5.92
C VAL A 14 -2.77 6.74 -5.30
N PHE A 15 -3.27 6.17 -4.19
CA PHE A 15 -2.70 4.95 -3.60
C PHE A 15 -2.73 3.78 -4.58
N ALA A 16 -3.84 3.55 -5.28
CA ALA A 16 -3.93 2.49 -6.27
C ALA A 16 -2.92 2.68 -7.41
N LEU A 17 -2.74 3.91 -7.90
CA LEU A 17 -1.78 4.20 -8.97
C LEU A 17 -0.32 4.06 -8.51
N MET A 18 -0.02 4.57 -7.31
CA MET A 18 1.31 4.49 -6.72
C MET A 18 1.73 3.03 -6.51
N GLU A 19 0.87 2.22 -5.92
CA GLU A 19 1.15 0.80 -5.67
C GLU A 19 1.13 -0.05 -6.93
N MET A 20 0.35 0.34 -7.94
CA MET A 20 0.47 -0.29 -9.27
C MET A 20 1.85 0.00 -9.88
N GLY A 21 2.34 1.23 -9.74
CA GLY A 21 3.70 1.59 -10.16
C GLY A 21 4.76 0.79 -9.41
N ASP A 22 4.64 0.65 -8.10
CA ASP A 22 5.54 -0.17 -7.28
C ASP A 22 5.51 -1.64 -7.72
N TRP A 23 4.31 -2.22 -7.89
CA TRP A 23 4.13 -3.58 -8.36
C TRP A 23 4.79 -3.83 -9.72
N LEU A 24 4.64 -2.90 -10.67
CA LEU A 24 5.32 -2.95 -11.96
C LEU A 24 6.84 -2.80 -11.82
N GLY A 25 7.31 -2.00 -10.85
CA GLY A 25 8.71 -1.84 -10.50
C GLY A 25 9.36 -3.11 -9.93
N LEU A 26 8.57 -4.04 -9.40
CA LEU A 26 9.05 -5.35 -8.91
C LEU A 26 9.25 -6.37 -10.05
N LEU A 27 8.60 -6.19 -11.20
CA LEU A 27 8.65 -7.15 -12.32
C LEU A 27 10.07 -7.42 -12.85
N PRO A 28 10.97 -6.43 -13.00
CA PRO A 28 12.36 -6.68 -13.37
C PRO A 28 13.11 -7.57 -12.37
N GLY A 29 12.70 -7.57 -11.09
CA GLY A 29 13.27 -8.46 -10.08
C GLY A 29 13.01 -9.94 -10.36
N TYR A 30 11.85 -10.25 -10.96
CA TYR A 30 11.49 -11.63 -11.33
C TYR A 30 12.22 -12.14 -12.57
N SER A 31 12.60 -11.26 -13.50
CA SER A 31 13.31 -11.68 -14.70
C SER A 31 14.79 -11.99 -14.45
N ASN A 32 15.42 -11.36 -13.44
CA ASN A 32 16.80 -11.64 -13.07
C ASN A 32 17.06 -11.54 -11.55
N PRO A 33 16.49 -12.44 -10.73
CA PRO A 33 16.58 -12.34 -9.27
C PRO A 33 18.01 -12.40 -8.75
N GLY A 34 18.92 -13.11 -9.44
CA GLY A 34 20.32 -13.22 -9.04
C GLY A 34 21.13 -11.92 -9.20
N GLN A 35 20.74 -11.03 -10.11
CA GLN A 35 21.35 -9.71 -10.23
C GLN A 35 20.89 -8.79 -9.10
N TYR A 36 19.58 -8.72 -8.84
CA TYR A 36 19.02 -7.88 -7.78
C TYR A 36 19.40 -8.36 -6.38
N ALA A 37 19.48 -9.67 -6.16
CA ALA A 37 19.99 -10.23 -4.91
C ALA A 37 21.41 -9.75 -4.61
N ARG A 38 22.31 -9.71 -5.62
CA ARG A 38 23.67 -9.20 -5.46
C ARG A 38 23.71 -7.71 -5.12
N LEU A 39 22.88 -6.90 -5.76
CA LEU A 39 22.76 -5.46 -5.47
C LEU A 39 22.28 -5.19 -4.04
N MET A 40 21.47 -6.10 -3.49
CA MET A 40 20.88 -5.99 -2.16
C MET A 40 21.72 -6.68 -1.06
N GLY A 41 22.70 -7.50 -1.44
CA GLY A 41 23.49 -8.33 -0.53
C GLY A 41 22.72 -9.54 0.02
N LEU A 42 21.76 -10.03 -0.76
CA LEU A 42 20.85 -11.13 -0.45
C LEU A 42 21.22 -12.40 -1.23
N THR A 43 20.70 -13.54 -0.78
CA THR A 43 20.69 -14.77 -1.60
C THR A 43 19.55 -14.70 -2.61
N THR A 44 19.69 -15.37 -3.76
CA THR A 44 18.64 -15.41 -4.80
C THR A 44 17.30 -15.89 -4.25
N GLU A 45 17.30 -16.91 -3.39
CA GLU A 45 16.08 -17.44 -2.76
C GLU A 45 15.40 -16.39 -1.86
N SER A 46 16.18 -15.67 -1.05
CA SER A 46 15.65 -14.61 -0.19
C SER A 46 15.09 -13.43 -0.98
N GLU A 47 15.69 -13.10 -2.13
CA GLU A 47 15.18 -12.05 -3.03
C GLU A 47 13.86 -12.48 -3.67
N ILE A 48 13.75 -13.73 -4.16
CA ILE A 48 12.50 -14.26 -4.72
C ILE A 48 11.39 -14.22 -3.66
N PHE A 49 11.67 -14.66 -2.43
CA PHE A 49 10.71 -14.59 -1.35
C PHE A 49 10.27 -13.15 -1.06
N ARG A 50 11.24 -12.21 -1.01
CA ARG A 50 10.96 -10.79 -0.82
C ARG A 50 10.05 -10.24 -1.91
N LEU A 51 10.34 -10.54 -3.18
CA LEU A 51 9.53 -10.13 -4.32
C LEU A 51 8.10 -10.66 -4.19
N ILE A 52 7.90 -11.95 -3.88
CA ILE A 52 6.56 -12.54 -3.70
C ILE A 52 5.76 -11.83 -2.60
N VAL A 53 6.39 -11.56 -1.45
CA VAL A 53 5.73 -10.87 -0.33
C VAL A 53 5.35 -9.44 -0.74
N LEU A 54 6.29 -8.67 -1.28
CA LEU A 54 6.05 -7.28 -1.70
C LEU A 54 4.99 -7.20 -2.81
N SER A 55 5.06 -8.08 -3.81
CA SER A 55 4.09 -8.11 -4.91
C SER A 55 2.69 -8.46 -4.43
N THR A 56 2.56 -9.41 -3.49
CA THR A 56 1.27 -9.79 -2.90
C THR A 56 0.66 -8.64 -2.10
N LEU A 57 1.48 -7.94 -1.30
CA LEU A 57 1.04 -6.80 -0.53
C LEU A 57 0.65 -5.62 -1.44
N ALA A 58 1.48 -5.25 -2.42
CA ALA A 58 1.20 -4.20 -3.37
C ALA A 58 -0.12 -4.47 -4.14
N ALA A 59 -0.28 -5.67 -4.68
CA ALA A 59 -1.53 -6.07 -5.35
C ALA A 59 -2.74 -5.98 -4.41
N GLY A 60 -2.59 -6.41 -3.15
CA GLY A 60 -3.63 -6.26 -2.12
C GLY A 60 -4.01 -4.81 -1.87
N ILE A 61 -3.02 -3.90 -1.77
CA ILE A 61 -3.25 -2.47 -1.54
C ILE A 61 -3.97 -1.86 -2.75
N VAL A 62 -3.57 -2.20 -3.99
CA VAL A 62 -4.24 -1.76 -5.22
C VAL A 62 -5.71 -2.17 -5.20
N VAL A 63 -5.99 -3.47 -5.00
CA VAL A 63 -7.35 -4.01 -5.01
C VAL A 63 -8.21 -3.33 -3.93
N CYS A 64 -7.68 -3.18 -2.71
CA CYS A 64 -8.43 -2.59 -1.61
C CYS A 64 -8.64 -1.08 -1.75
N SER A 65 -7.66 -0.38 -2.34
CA SER A 65 -7.77 1.04 -2.66
C SER A 65 -8.86 1.27 -3.72
N LEU A 66 -8.85 0.49 -4.80
CA LEU A 66 -9.89 0.55 -5.82
C LEU A 66 -11.27 0.17 -5.27
N ALA A 67 -11.35 -0.88 -4.43
CA ALA A 67 -12.58 -1.26 -3.75
C ALA A 67 -13.11 -0.11 -2.87
N THR A 68 -12.23 0.63 -2.22
CA THR A 68 -12.59 1.83 -1.43
C THR A 68 -13.14 2.93 -2.33
N VAL A 69 -12.49 3.21 -3.46
CA VAL A 69 -12.97 4.19 -4.46
C VAL A 69 -14.37 3.80 -4.96
N VAL A 70 -14.55 2.57 -5.42
CA VAL A 70 -15.85 2.06 -5.90
C VAL A 70 -16.91 2.13 -4.80
N SER A 71 -16.55 1.79 -3.56
CA SER A 71 -17.47 1.89 -2.42
C SER A 71 -17.90 3.34 -2.17
N LEU A 72 -16.95 4.27 -2.18
CA LEU A 72 -17.22 5.70 -2.00
C LEU A 72 -18.06 6.28 -3.13
N PHE A 73 -17.96 5.80 -4.37
CA PHE A 73 -18.86 6.22 -5.46
C PHE A 73 -20.28 5.68 -5.29
N ARG A 74 -20.44 4.41 -4.91
CA ARG A 74 -21.76 3.76 -4.87
C ARG A 74 -22.55 4.09 -3.61
N ARG A 75 -22.29 3.38 -2.52
CA ARG A 75 -23.14 3.37 -1.32
C ARG A 75 -22.37 3.56 -0.01
N ALA A 76 -21.05 3.70 -0.08
CA ALA A 76 -20.12 3.81 1.04
C ALA A 76 -20.25 2.73 2.12
N ARG A 77 -20.98 1.62 1.88
CA ARG A 77 -21.29 0.61 2.89
C ARG A 77 -20.02 -0.10 3.38
N THR A 78 -19.11 -0.35 2.46
CA THR A 78 -17.86 -1.09 2.72
C THR A 78 -16.64 -0.17 2.86
N ALA A 79 -16.76 1.13 2.57
CA ALA A 79 -15.63 2.06 2.51
C ALA A 79 -14.82 2.11 3.82
N ARG A 80 -15.47 1.96 4.99
CA ARG A 80 -14.78 1.88 6.29
C ARG A 80 -13.90 0.63 6.41
N PHE A 81 -14.38 -0.52 5.92
CA PHE A 81 -13.66 -1.78 6.00
C PHE A 81 -12.53 -1.82 4.98
N THR A 82 -12.80 -1.46 3.73
CA THR A 82 -11.79 -1.47 2.66
C THR A 82 -10.67 -0.47 2.93
N SER A 83 -10.98 0.73 3.45
CA SER A 83 -9.95 1.70 3.85
C SER A 83 -9.13 1.24 5.05
N ALA A 84 -9.76 0.61 6.04
CA ALA A 84 -9.05 0.04 7.18
C ALA A 84 -8.12 -1.09 6.75
N PHE A 85 -8.57 -1.96 5.85
CA PHE A 85 -7.78 -3.06 5.31
C PHE A 85 -6.62 -2.54 4.45
N THR A 86 -6.88 -1.55 3.58
CA THR A 86 -5.83 -0.84 2.82
C THR A 86 -4.76 -0.28 3.77
N GLY A 87 -5.17 0.40 4.84
CA GLY A 87 -4.24 0.92 5.82
C GLY A 87 -3.46 -0.15 6.59
N GLY A 88 -4.11 -1.28 6.91
CA GLY A 88 -3.45 -2.44 7.50
C GLY A 88 -2.41 -3.05 6.57
N LEU A 89 -2.71 -3.17 5.27
CA LEU A 89 -1.74 -3.66 4.28
C LEU A 89 -0.55 -2.70 4.13
N PHE A 90 -0.78 -1.39 4.06
CA PHE A 90 0.29 -0.38 4.12
C PHE A 90 1.17 -0.55 5.36
N MET A 91 0.56 -0.80 6.53
CA MET A 91 1.32 -1.04 7.76
C MET A 91 2.16 -2.32 7.69
N ILE A 92 1.59 -3.44 7.22
CA ILE A 92 2.32 -4.70 7.07
C ILE A 92 3.47 -4.54 6.08
N TYR A 93 3.22 -3.88 4.95
CA TYR A 93 4.25 -3.54 3.95
C TYR A 93 5.37 -2.71 4.59
N GLY A 94 5.02 -1.67 5.35
CA GLY A 94 5.98 -0.81 6.03
C GLY A 94 6.83 -1.55 7.08
N VAL A 95 6.21 -2.37 7.92
CA VAL A 95 6.91 -3.23 8.90
C VAL A 95 7.84 -4.20 8.19
N TYR A 96 7.38 -4.82 7.10
CA TYR A 96 8.20 -5.74 6.33
C TYR A 96 9.43 -5.05 5.74
N GLN A 97 9.27 -3.87 5.11
CA GLN A 97 10.39 -3.08 4.58
C GLN A 97 11.37 -2.65 5.69
N LEU A 98 10.88 -2.24 6.86
CA LEU A 98 11.77 -1.92 7.99
C LEU A 98 12.54 -3.15 8.48
N PHE A 99 11.87 -4.29 8.60
CA PHE A 99 12.51 -5.54 9.02
C PHE A 99 13.58 -6.00 8.01
N THR A 100 13.25 -6.00 6.72
CA THR A 100 14.22 -6.38 5.67
C THR A 100 15.39 -5.38 5.60
N GLY A 101 15.12 -4.08 5.73
CA GLY A 101 16.12 -3.03 5.81
C GLY A 101 17.09 -3.16 6.99
N MET A 102 16.58 -3.50 8.17
CA MET A 102 17.38 -3.61 9.39
C MET A 102 18.16 -4.92 9.50
N PHE A 103 17.58 -6.04 9.05
CA PHE A 103 18.09 -7.37 9.37
C PHE A 103 18.53 -8.22 8.18
N GLN A 104 18.12 -7.88 6.95
CA GLN A 104 18.39 -8.71 5.77
C GLN A 104 19.29 -8.02 4.74
N LEU A 105 19.06 -6.74 4.50
CA LEU A 105 19.82 -5.97 3.51
C LEU A 105 21.20 -5.60 4.04
N ARG A 106 22.22 -5.65 3.17
CA ARG A 106 23.60 -5.27 3.53
C ARG A 106 24.07 -3.98 2.88
N VAL A 107 23.46 -3.59 1.76
CA VAL A 107 23.91 -2.45 0.93
C VAL A 107 22.86 -1.35 0.83
N SER A 108 21.58 -1.70 0.71
CA SER A 108 20.49 -0.76 0.42
C SER A 108 19.54 -0.53 1.60
N GLN A 109 20.09 -0.44 2.81
CA GLN A 109 19.30 -0.41 4.05
C GLN A 109 18.48 0.88 4.21
N GLN A 110 19.11 2.05 4.04
CA GLN A 110 18.48 3.34 4.33
C GLN A 110 17.26 3.68 3.45
N PRO A 111 17.32 3.56 2.11
CA PRO A 111 16.16 3.90 1.26
C PRO A 111 14.97 2.99 1.56
N VAL A 112 15.23 1.71 1.83
CA VAL A 112 14.21 0.72 2.17
C VAL A 112 13.56 1.01 3.52
N MET A 113 14.35 1.39 4.52
CA MET A 113 13.81 1.79 5.82
C MET A 113 12.98 3.07 5.74
N VAL A 114 13.43 4.06 4.97
CA VAL A 114 12.68 5.31 4.74
C VAL A 114 11.35 5.01 4.04
N ALA A 115 11.38 4.18 2.99
CA ALA A 115 10.16 3.71 2.35
C ALA A 115 9.24 3.04 3.39
N GLY A 116 9.76 2.10 4.18
CA GLY A 116 8.98 1.42 5.22
C GLY A 116 8.28 2.38 6.19
N ALA A 117 8.97 3.44 6.65
CA ALA A 117 8.37 4.47 7.50
C ALA A 117 7.26 5.28 6.79
N ILE A 118 7.44 5.60 5.50
CA ILE A 118 6.42 6.26 4.68
C ILE A 118 5.19 5.35 4.57
N TYR A 119 5.37 4.07 4.28
CA TYR A 119 4.29 3.08 4.21
C TYR A 119 3.49 2.99 5.53
N LEU A 120 4.15 3.01 6.69
CA LEU A 120 3.48 3.07 7.99
C LEU A 120 2.61 4.34 8.14
N ALA A 121 3.17 5.50 7.80
CA ALA A 121 2.47 6.78 7.88
C ALA A 121 1.25 6.81 6.95
N LEU A 122 1.41 6.31 5.71
CA LEU A 122 0.32 6.14 4.75
C LEU A 122 -0.76 5.20 5.28
N GLY A 123 -0.39 4.13 5.97
CA GLY A 123 -1.34 3.21 6.60
C GLY A 123 -2.22 3.90 7.65
N VAL A 124 -1.61 4.66 8.57
CA VAL A 124 -2.35 5.44 9.57
C VAL A 124 -3.26 6.47 8.89
N PHE A 125 -2.73 7.17 7.88
CA PHE A 125 -3.45 8.18 7.13
C PHE A 125 -4.65 7.60 6.37
N ALA A 126 -4.49 6.43 5.73
CA ALA A 126 -5.55 5.73 5.03
C ALA A 126 -6.73 5.38 5.96
N ILE A 127 -6.44 4.86 7.15
CA ILE A 127 -7.45 4.54 8.17
C ILE A 127 -8.18 5.81 8.61
N TRP A 128 -7.44 6.87 8.91
CA TRP A 128 -8.00 8.14 9.35
C TRP A 128 -8.90 8.77 8.28
N LEU A 129 -8.40 8.88 7.05
CA LEU A 129 -9.13 9.47 5.93
C LEU A 129 -10.36 8.63 5.57
N GLY A 130 -10.22 7.30 5.54
CA GLY A 130 -11.32 6.37 5.31
C GLY A 130 -12.47 6.55 6.30
N ARG A 131 -12.16 6.76 7.59
CA ARG A 131 -13.16 7.07 8.62
C ARG A 131 -13.86 8.40 8.35
N LYS A 132 -13.14 9.44 7.92
CA LYS A 132 -13.73 10.76 7.60
C LYS A 132 -14.61 10.70 6.34
N ALA A 133 -14.11 10.09 5.27
CA ALA A 133 -14.84 9.91 4.00
C ALA A 133 -16.12 9.10 4.18
N TYR A 134 -16.06 8.00 4.94
CA TYR A 134 -17.23 7.18 5.27
C TYR A 134 -18.31 7.98 6.02
N ARG A 135 -17.93 8.75 7.05
CA ARG A 135 -18.89 9.57 7.81
C ARG A 135 -19.53 10.64 6.93
N ALA A 136 -18.77 11.28 6.05
CA ALA A 136 -19.30 12.26 5.12
C ALA A 136 -20.29 11.63 4.13
N ALA A 137 -19.93 10.51 3.52
CA ALA A 137 -20.82 9.79 2.61
C ALA A 137 -22.10 9.26 3.30
N ARG A 138 -22.04 8.93 4.59
CA ARG A 138 -23.22 8.56 5.38
C ARG A 138 -24.14 9.76 5.65
N ARG A 139 -23.59 10.94 5.92
CA ARG A 139 -24.38 12.17 6.14
C ARG A 139 -25.10 12.63 4.88
N GLU A 140 -24.45 12.54 3.71
CA GLU A 140 -25.05 12.87 2.40
C GLU A 140 -26.25 11.99 2.03
N ARG A 141 -26.47 10.85 2.71
CA ARG A 141 -27.63 9.98 2.46
C ARG A 141 -28.86 10.32 3.30
N LEU A 142 -28.67 11.11 4.35
CA LEU A 142 -29.73 11.50 5.29
C LEU A 142 -30.33 12.87 4.93
N LEU A 143 -29.77 13.54 3.92
CA LEU A 143 -30.24 14.77 3.31
C LEU A 143 -30.78 14.43 1.92
#